data_AF-A0A835VSN8-F1
#
_entry.id   AF-A0A835VSN8-F1
#
_cell.length_a   1.000
_cell.length_b   1.000
_cell.length_c   1.000
_cell.angle_alpha   90.00
_cell.angle_beta   90.00
_cell.angle_gamma   90.00
#
_symmetry.space_group_name_H-M   'P 1'
#
loop_
_entity.id
_entity.type
_entity.pdbx_description
1 polymer ?
#
loop_
_entity_poly.entity_id
_entity_poly.type
_entity_poly.pdbx_seq_one_letter_code
_entity_poly.pdbx_strand_id
1 'polypeptide(L)'
;MQDVLGWGRAWVGAAAKAGRVELMQRLAARFPRTQHSEPGLLVQVAFGCPLAALQQYYEPWGTGLLQGIEPKLGLLLAAAGSPTPDWAAKCDWLWARWGAAAAAFRIYSTRVDSEAIAAIMQHSDFSQRLHLLASRGLGSCLEGHAPTAAGALGSTAAVEFCLDQLPALLRQQAAAPFGAAGGGGPLPAEDPAAQQQVNDFMELIALAAAEQGHVAVLRLLRGRGFVFRARHVRAALEEWAQENVATLRYLLLEDPADLAQGDGAAAADWSTLFRDAAFKGADLPALRHLHEQLGAAIKLVEVAIGGGEEALSWAVAALEAAGQAPAPLSCDEFGSVLSSDNWAAADWLVRHGLAPAKQELLRHMLSEKYALIPDLQWVVGKGQDGVQASAQHVQWTAELRAALVRMQHKYGIVSETPCRRQWLAELVGAVTVELAATAGGPPRAGQQG
;
A
#
# COMPACT_ATOMS: atom_id res chain seq x y z
N MET A 1 -24.22 -18.67 17.02
CA MET A 1 -25.20 -17.58 17.28
C MET A 1 -24.55 -16.19 17.35
N GLN A 2 -23.27 -16.06 17.73
CA GLN A 2 -22.53 -14.79 17.67
C GLN A 2 -22.26 -14.29 16.25
N ASP A 3 -22.04 -15.18 15.27
CA ASP A 3 -21.83 -14.77 13.86
C ASP A 3 -23.07 -14.08 13.26
N VAL A 4 -24.28 -14.60 13.46
CA VAL A 4 -25.49 -14.02 12.84
C VAL A 4 -25.75 -12.57 13.29
N LEU A 5 -25.35 -12.21 14.52
CA LEU A 5 -25.47 -10.85 15.05
C LEU A 5 -24.39 -9.90 14.49
N GLY A 6 -23.20 -10.39 14.16
CA GLY A 6 -22.14 -9.59 13.52
C GLY A 6 -22.51 -9.17 12.10
N TRP A 7 -23.13 -10.09 11.35
CA TRP A 7 -23.52 -9.87 9.96
C TRP A 7 -24.73 -8.93 9.84
N GLY A 8 -25.68 -9.03 10.77
CA GLY A 8 -26.81 -8.10 10.85
C GLY A 8 -26.39 -6.63 11.02
N ARG A 9 -25.33 -6.35 11.79
CA ARG A 9 -24.81 -4.99 11.99
C ARG A 9 -24.18 -4.42 10.73
N ALA A 10 -23.33 -5.19 10.06
CA ALA A 10 -22.70 -4.80 8.81
C ALA A 10 -23.75 -4.44 7.74
N TRP A 11 -24.88 -5.17 7.71
CA TRP A 11 -25.96 -4.90 6.76
C TRP A 11 -26.75 -3.63 7.06
N VAL A 12 -27.09 -3.37 8.34
CA VAL A 12 -27.74 -2.12 8.73
C VAL A 12 -26.85 -0.93 8.36
N GLY A 13 -25.55 -1.06 8.64
CA GLY A 13 -24.57 -0.04 8.35
C GLY A 13 -24.34 0.23 6.86
N ALA A 14 -24.23 -0.84 6.06
CA ALA A 14 -24.13 -0.72 4.61
C ALA A 14 -25.39 -0.09 4.01
N ALA A 15 -26.58 -0.46 4.49
CA ALA A 15 -27.84 0.15 4.05
C ALA A 15 -27.90 1.64 4.41
N ALA A 16 -27.42 2.03 5.61
CA ALA A 16 -27.31 3.42 6.03
C ALA A 16 -26.35 4.21 5.14
N LYS A 17 -25.11 3.71 4.94
CA LYS A 17 -24.10 4.34 4.08
C LYS A 17 -24.58 4.52 2.64
N ALA A 18 -25.38 3.57 2.13
CA ALA A 18 -25.97 3.62 0.80
C ALA A 18 -27.26 4.47 0.71
N GLY A 19 -27.68 5.13 1.80
CA GLY A 19 -28.90 5.96 1.84
C GLY A 19 -30.22 5.20 1.69
N ARG A 20 -30.21 3.88 1.91
CA ARG A 20 -31.40 3.02 1.81
C ARG A 20 -32.16 3.03 3.14
N VAL A 21 -32.78 4.17 3.47
CA VAL A 21 -33.41 4.44 4.78
C VAL A 21 -34.45 3.37 5.16
N GLU A 22 -35.33 2.99 4.24
CA GLU A 22 -36.36 1.96 4.52
C GLU A 22 -35.75 0.58 4.79
N LEU A 23 -34.72 0.20 4.01
CA LEU A 23 -34.02 -1.07 4.21
C LEU A 23 -33.29 -1.08 5.54
N MET A 24 -32.60 0.01 5.86
CA MET A 24 -31.94 0.21 7.16
C MET A 24 -32.93 0.06 8.32
N GLN A 25 -34.10 0.70 8.24
CA GLN A 25 -35.15 0.60 9.26
C GLN A 25 -35.70 -0.83 9.41
N ARG A 26 -35.97 -1.52 8.30
CA ARG A 26 -36.42 -2.92 8.30
C ARG A 26 -35.37 -3.85 8.92
N LEU A 27 -34.09 -3.67 8.57
CA LEU A 27 -32.98 -4.44 9.14
C LEU A 27 -32.81 -4.12 10.63
N ALA A 28 -32.90 -2.86 11.03
CA ALA A 28 -32.80 -2.45 12.42
C ALA A 28 -33.94 -3.00 13.29
N ALA A 29 -35.15 -3.17 12.74
CA ALA A 29 -36.27 -3.83 13.41
C ALA A 29 -36.07 -5.35 13.55
N ARG A 30 -35.42 -5.98 12.55
CA ARG A 30 -35.15 -7.42 12.52
C ARG A 30 -33.98 -7.85 13.42
N PHE A 31 -33.00 -6.96 13.60
CA PHE A 31 -31.83 -7.19 14.44
C PHE A 31 -31.86 -6.22 15.64
N PRO A 32 -32.70 -6.50 16.67
CA PRO A 32 -32.84 -5.62 17.82
C PRO A 32 -31.50 -5.41 18.53
N ARG A 33 -31.28 -4.14 18.86
CA ARG A 33 -29.98 -3.56 19.26
C ARG A 33 -29.54 -4.08 20.63
N THR A 34 -28.26 -4.44 20.79
CA THR A 34 -27.63 -4.59 22.11
C THR A 34 -27.02 -3.24 22.54
N GLN A 35 -27.05 -2.94 23.84
CA GLN A 35 -26.65 -1.64 24.45
C GLN A 35 -25.21 -1.18 24.13
N HIS A 36 -24.39 -2.02 23.51
CA HIS A 36 -22.98 -1.78 23.21
C HIS A 36 -22.73 -1.45 21.71
N SER A 37 -23.79 -1.18 20.94
CA SER A 37 -23.71 -0.95 19.49
C SER A 37 -23.34 0.51 19.14
N GLU A 38 -22.04 0.77 19.23
CA GLU A 38 -21.10 1.50 18.35
C GLU A 38 -21.45 2.88 17.72
N PRO A 39 -20.58 3.90 17.94
CA PRO A 39 -20.54 5.17 17.18
C PRO A 39 -20.50 5.02 15.64
N GLY A 40 -20.01 3.89 15.11
CA GLY A 40 -19.83 3.67 13.67
C GLY A 40 -21.13 3.66 12.85
N LEU A 41 -22.25 3.20 13.41
CA LEU A 41 -23.53 3.22 12.70
C LEU A 41 -24.06 4.65 12.55
N LEU A 42 -23.87 5.51 13.56
CA LEU A 42 -24.28 6.91 13.49
C LEU A 42 -23.48 7.67 12.42
N VAL A 43 -22.19 7.36 12.28
CA VAL A 43 -21.32 7.87 11.19
C VAL A 43 -21.87 7.48 9.82
N GLN A 44 -22.27 6.21 9.63
CA GLN A 44 -22.84 5.74 8.36
C GLN A 44 -24.21 6.37 8.07
N VAL A 45 -25.04 6.61 9.09
CA VAL A 45 -26.30 7.34 8.94
C VAL A 45 -26.06 8.80 8.56
N ALA A 46 -25.13 9.50 9.22
CA ALA A 46 -24.79 10.87 8.88
C ALA A 46 -24.26 11.01 7.44
N PHE A 47 -23.46 10.04 7.01
CA PHE A 47 -22.96 9.98 5.64
C PHE A 47 -24.08 9.70 4.64
N GLY A 48 -24.81 8.60 4.72
CA GLY A 48 -25.68 8.17 3.63
C GLY A 48 -27.15 8.59 3.71
N CYS A 49 -27.68 8.88 4.90
CA CYS A 49 -29.12 9.11 5.10
C CYS A 49 -29.46 10.59 5.27
N PRO A 50 -30.70 11.04 4.97
CA PRO A 50 -31.13 12.43 5.25
C PRO A 50 -31.10 12.80 6.74
N LEU A 51 -31.11 14.10 7.03
CA LEU A 51 -31.11 14.70 8.37
C LEU A 51 -32.20 14.12 9.28
N ALA A 52 -33.41 13.88 8.76
CA ALA A 52 -34.49 13.30 9.55
C ALA A 52 -34.13 11.92 10.13
N ALA A 53 -33.43 11.08 9.35
CA ALA A 53 -32.95 9.78 9.83
C ALA A 53 -31.81 9.96 10.84
N LEU A 54 -30.89 10.90 10.61
CA LEU A 54 -29.84 11.23 11.58
C LEU A 54 -30.43 11.66 12.93
N GLN A 55 -31.42 12.57 12.92
CA GLN A 55 -32.11 13.03 14.13
C GLN A 55 -32.77 11.87 14.90
N GLN A 56 -33.46 10.99 14.19
CA GLN A 56 -34.12 9.82 14.78
C GLN A 56 -33.13 8.86 15.47
N TYR A 57 -31.94 8.66 14.87
CA TYR A 57 -30.94 7.72 15.37
C TYR A 57 -29.97 8.35 16.37
N TYR A 58 -29.87 9.69 16.41
CA TYR A 58 -29.02 10.41 17.34
C TYR A 58 -29.58 10.41 18.77
N GLU A 59 -30.88 10.63 18.97
CA GLU A 59 -31.48 10.69 20.32
C GLU A 59 -31.14 9.48 21.24
N PRO A 60 -31.19 8.22 20.77
CA PRO A 60 -30.83 7.08 21.61
C PRO A 60 -29.31 6.91 21.87
N TRP A 61 -28.42 7.60 21.14
CA TRP A 61 -26.97 7.31 21.15
C TRP A 61 -26.07 8.52 21.43
N GLY A 62 -26.44 9.69 20.90
CA GLY A 62 -25.60 10.87 20.86
C GLY A 62 -25.31 11.50 22.22
N THR A 63 -26.12 11.23 23.25
CA THR A 63 -25.92 11.73 24.62
C THR A 63 -25.03 10.82 25.47
N GLY A 64 -25.01 9.51 25.21
CA GLY A 64 -24.25 8.53 25.99
C GLY A 64 -22.92 8.10 25.35
N LEU A 65 -22.87 7.93 24.02
CA LEU A 65 -21.74 7.32 23.30
C LEU A 65 -20.76 8.33 22.68
N LEU A 66 -21.15 9.60 22.53
CA LEU A 66 -20.31 10.67 21.99
C LEU A 66 -19.73 11.55 23.12
N GLN A 67 -19.16 10.95 24.16
CA GLN A 67 -18.56 11.69 25.29
C GLN A 67 -17.25 12.38 24.91
N GLY A 68 -16.58 11.92 23.84
CA GLY A 68 -15.31 12.46 23.35
C GLY A 68 -15.44 13.44 22.18
N ILE A 69 -14.36 14.19 21.95
CA ILE A 69 -14.19 15.09 20.79
C ILE A 69 -14.07 14.28 19.49
N GLU A 70 -13.29 13.20 19.48
CA GLU A 70 -13.02 12.41 18.28
C GLU A 70 -14.27 11.80 17.62
N PRO A 71 -15.20 11.13 18.35
CA PRO A 71 -16.41 10.60 17.72
C PRO A 71 -17.34 11.68 17.16
N LYS A 72 -17.37 12.86 17.79
CA LYS A 72 -18.15 14.01 17.28
C LYS A 72 -17.53 14.57 16.02
N LEU A 73 -16.20 14.70 15.98
CA LEU A 73 -15.49 15.15 14.79
C LEU A 73 -15.70 14.18 13.63
N GLY A 74 -15.54 12.86 13.86
CA GLY A 74 -15.82 11.84 12.85
C GLY A 74 -17.26 11.90 12.32
N LEU A 75 -18.24 12.13 13.19
CA LEU A 75 -19.64 12.30 12.79
C LEU A 75 -19.87 13.57 11.95
N LEU A 76 -19.22 14.68 12.32
CA LEU A 76 -19.31 15.95 11.59
C LEU A 76 -18.67 15.85 10.21
N LEU A 77 -17.50 15.21 10.11
CA LEU A 77 -16.81 14.97 8.84
C LEU A 77 -17.63 14.04 7.94
N ALA A 78 -18.25 13.00 8.49
CA ALA A 78 -19.15 12.13 7.74
C ALA A 78 -20.39 12.87 7.22
N ALA A 79 -20.97 13.77 8.02
CA ALA A 79 -22.05 14.65 7.57
C ALA A 79 -21.58 15.60 6.46
N ALA A 80 -20.39 16.19 6.60
CA ALA A 80 -19.80 17.07 5.59
C ALA A 80 -19.43 16.33 4.31
N GLY A 81 -19.04 15.06 4.38
CA GLY A 81 -18.77 14.20 3.22
C GLY A 81 -20.02 13.54 2.64
N SER A 82 -21.20 13.82 3.19
CA SER A 82 -22.44 13.18 2.78
C SER A 82 -22.81 13.53 1.32
N PRO A 83 -23.19 12.54 0.49
CA PRO A 83 -23.71 12.79 -0.86
C PRO A 83 -25.15 13.33 -0.88
N THR A 84 -25.83 13.45 0.26
CA THR A 84 -27.22 13.95 0.28
C THR A 84 -27.26 15.48 0.17
N PRO A 85 -28.29 16.07 -0.46
CA PRO A 85 -28.38 17.53 -0.63
C PRO A 85 -28.46 18.33 0.68
N ASP A 86 -28.83 17.69 1.79
CA ASP A 86 -28.99 18.29 3.11
C ASP A 86 -27.73 18.19 4.00
N TRP A 87 -26.57 17.88 3.42
CA TRP A 87 -25.28 17.76 4.12
C TRP A 87 -24.98 18.97 5.02
N ALA A 88 -25.21 20.20 4.52
CA ALA A 88 -24.95 21.42 5.26
C ALA A 88 -25.89 21.54 6.48
N ALA A 89 -27.17 21.20 6.30
CA ALA A 89 -28.16 21.20 7.37
C ALA A 89 -27.82 20.17 8.46
N LYS A 90 -27.22 19.02 8.10
CA LYS A 90 -26.69 18.07 9.08
C LYS A 90 -25.55 18.65 9.89
N CYS A 91 -24.58 19.28 9.24
CA CYS A 91 -23.46 19.93 9.92
C CYS A 91 -23.96 21.02 10.87
N ASP A 92 -24.90 21.86 10.42
CA ASP A 92 -25.51 22.92 11.23
C ASP A 92 -26.23 22.36 12.46
N TRP A 93 -27.04 21.32 12.25
CA TRP A 93 -27.78 20.68 13.32
C TRP A 93 -26.86 20.02 14.36
N LEU A 94 -25.83 19.29 13.92
CA LEU A 94 -24.83 18.68 14.80
C LEU A 94 -24.07 19.75 15.60
N TRP A 95 -23.65 20.81 14.92
CA TRP A 95 -22.93 21.92 15.55
C TRP A 95 -23.78 22.61 16.63
N ALA A 96 -25.04 22.93 16.30
CA ALA A 96 -25.98 23.53 17.25
C ALA A 96 -26.23 22.62 18.46
N ARG A 97 -26.25 21.29 18.26
CA ARG A 97 -26.46 20.31 19.34
C ARG A 97 -25.31 20.27 20.35
N TRP A 98 -24.07 20.55 19.90
CA TRP A 98 -22.88 20.46 20.76
C TRP A 98 -22.51 21.78 21.45
N GLY A 99 -22.97 22.92 20.93
CA GLY A 99 -22.78 24.23 21.57
C GLY A 99 -21.31 24.52 21.93
N ALA A 100 -21.05 24.91 23.17
CA ALA A 100 -19.70 25.25 23.65
C ALA A 100 -18.70 24.07 23.56
N ALA A 101 -19.16 22.81 23.59
CA ALA A 101 -18.27 21.66 23.42
C ALA A 101 -17.64 21.60 22.02
N ALA A 102 -18.26 22.26 21.03
CA ALA A 102 -17.71 22.35 19.68
C ALA A 102 -16.51 23.32 19.59
N ALA A 103 -16.36 24.26 20.53
CA ALA A 103 -15.20 25.14 20.58
C ALA A 103 -13.90 24.36 20.88
N ALA A 104 -14.00 23.21 21.55
CA ALA A 104 -12.85 22.34 21.84
C ALA A 104 -12.24 21.70 20.58
N PHE A 105 -12.97 21.64 19.45
CA PHE A 105 -12.43 21.16 18.17
C PHE A 105 -11.26 22.03 17.67
N ARG A 106 -11.19 23.30 18.07
CA ARG A 106 -10.12 24.23 17.66
C ARG A 106 -8.75 23.88 18.24
N ILE A 107 -8.75 23.23 19.40
CA ILE A 107 -7.54 23.05 20.24
C ILE A 107 -6.92 21.67 20.01
N TYR A 108 -7.69 20.71 19.48
CA TYR A 108 -7.27 19.33 19.35
C TYR A 108 -6.85 18.99 17.92
N SER A 109 -5.56 18.72 17.74
CA SER A 109 -5.02 17.97 16.61
C SER A 109 -5.22 16.47 16.89
N THR A 110 -6.45 15.98 16.70
CA THR A 110 -6.71 14.54 16.80
C THR A 110 -6.53 13.87 15.44
N ARG A 111 -6.35 12.53 15.46
CA ARG A 111 -6.29 11.61 14.32
C ARG A 111 -7.53 11.76 13.42
N VAL A 112 -7.55 12.80 12.61
CA VAL A 112 -8.52 12.93 11.52
C VAL A 112 -8.02 12.01 10.43
N ASP A 113 -8.88 11.10 10.01
CA ASP A 113 -8.56 10.25 8.89
C ASP A 113 -8.52 11.11 7.62
N SER A 114 -7.37 11.12 6.94
CA SER A 114 -7.23 11.76 5.63
C SER A 114 -8.29 11.26 4.64
N GLU A 115 -8.78 10.02 4.81
CA GLU A 115 -9.89 9.47 4.02
C GLU A 115 -11.19 10.25 4.20
N ALA A 116 -11.47 10.79 5.39
CA ALA A 116 -12.69 11.56 5.63
C ALA A 116 -12.67 12.91 4.90
N ILE A 117 -11.50 13.56 4.87
CA ILE A 117 -11.30 14.79 4.09
C ILE A 117 -11.30 14.48 2.59
N ALA A 118 -10.70 13.37 2.17
CA ALA A 118 -10.76 12.89 0.79
C ALA A 118 -12.21 12.66 0.35
N ALA A 119 -13.05 12.04 1.18
CA ALA A 119 -14.47 11.85 0.88
C ALA A 119 -15.25 13.17 0.71
N ILE A 120 -14.87 14.23 1.43
CA ILE A 120 -15.41 15.58 1.23
C ILE A 120 -14.95 16.15 -0.12
N MET A 121 -13.66 15.97 -0.43
CA MET A 121 -13.00 16.55 -1.61
C MET A 121 -13.33 15.84 -2.93
N GLN A 122 -13.95 14.66 -2.88
CA GLN A 122 -14.52 13.97 -4.05
C GLN A 122 -15.76 14.67 -4.63
N HIS A 123 -16.44 15.52 -3.85
CA HIS A 123 -17.65 16.21 -4.31
C HIS A 123 -17.32 17.45 -5.13
N SER A 124 -18.13 17.79 -6.13
CA SER A 124 -17.93 18.98 -6.96
C SER A 124 -18.08 20.31 -6.18
N ASP A 125 -18.80 20.29 -5.06
CA ASP A 125 -18.99 21.42 -4.14
C ASP A 125 -18.03 21.39 -2.94
N PHE A 126 -16.91 20.64 -3.03
CA PHE A 126 -15.97 20.47 -1.91
C PHE A 126 -15.48 21.79 -1.31
N SER A 127 -15.26 22.82 -2.13
CA SER A 127 -14.82 24.12 -1.66
C SER A 127 -15.82 24.69 -0.64
N GLN A 128 -17.13 24.60 -0.90
CA GLN A 128 -18.17 25.06 0.02
C GLN A 128 -18.18 24.26 1.32
N ARG A 129 -17.96 22.94 1.24
CA ARG A 129 -17.87 22.05 2.40
C ARG A 129 -16.67 22.41 3.28
N LEU A 130 -15.51 22.65 2.68
CA LEU A 130 -14.31 23.08 3.40
C LEU A 130 -14.47 24.48 4.02
N HIS A 131 -15.13 25.41 3.33
CA HIS A 131 -15.47 26.73 3.91
C HIS A 131 -16.41 26.60 5.11
N LEU A 132 -17.42 25.71 5.06
CA LEU A 132 -18.29 25.47 6.21
C LEU A 132 -17.47 24.93 7.38
N LEU A 133 -16.65 23.91 7.18
CA LEU A 133 -15.82 23.34 8.25
C LEU A 133 -14.84 24.36 8.82
N ALA A 134 -14.18 25.12 7.95
CA ALA A 134 -13.33 26.22 8.35
C ALA A 134 -14.11 27.20 9.21
N SER A 135 -15.30 27.67 8.79
CA SER A 135 -16.15 28.61 9.57
C SER A 135 -16.47 28.14 10.99
N ARG A 136 -16.39 26.83 11.24
CA ARG A 136 -16.61 26.20 12.54
C ARG A 136 -15.33 26.07 13.38
N GLY A 137 -14.21 26.60 12.93
CA GLY A 137 -12.94 26.55 13.66
C GLY A 137 -12.14 25.27 13.43
N LEU A 138 -12.44 24.51 12.37
CA LEU A 138 -11.67 23.31 12.00
C LEU A 138 -10.46 23.64 11.12
N GLY A 139 -9.98 24.89 11.11
CA GLY A 139 -8.85 25.32 10.27
C GLY A 139 -7.60 24.48 10.47
N SER A 140 -7.20 24.22 11.73
CA SER A 140 -6.03 23.39 12.06
C SER A 140 -6.18 21.93 11.58
N CYS A 141 -7.40 21.39 11.58
CA CYS A 141 -7.69 20.08 11.01
C CYS A 141 -7.51 20.08 9.49
N LEU A 142 -7.96 21.13 8.80
CA LEU A 142 -7.84 21.24 7.35
C LEU A 142 -6.41 21.46 6.88
N GLU A 143 -5.60 22.20 7.65
CA GLU A 143 -4.24 22.60 7.30
C GLU A 143 -3.34 21.41 6.92
N GLY A 144 -3.33 20.32 7.72
CA GLY A 144 -2.52 19.14 7.41
C GLY A 144 -3.21 18.12 6.51
N HIS A 145 -4.54 18.01 6.56
CA HIS A 145 -5.27 16.89 5.95
C HIS A 145 -5.82 17.22 4.56
N ALA A 146 -6.19 18.48 4.28
CA ALA A 146 -6.72 18.85 2.96
C ALA A 146 -5.65 18.78 1.85
N PRO A 147 -4.41 19.27 2.03
CA PRO A 147 -3.35 19.10 1.04
C PRO A 147 -3.03 17.61 0.80
N THR A 148 -2.89 16.84 1.87
CA THR A 148 -2.64 15.38 1.80
C THR A 148 -3.77 14.67 1.03
N ALA A 149 -5.03 14.97 1.34
CA ALA A 149 -6.18 14.40 0.64
C ALA A 149 -6.25 14.84 -0.83
N ALA A 150 -5.92 16.09 -1.15
CA ALA A 150 -5.87 16.57 -2.54
C ALA A 150 -4.85 15.77 -3.37
N GLY A 151 -3.66 15.53 -2.80
CA GLY A 151 -2.62 14.70 -3.40
C GLY A 151 -3.07 13.27 -3.59
N ALA A 152 -3.60 12.63 -2.54
CA ALA A 152 -4.05 11.24 -2.56
C ALA A 152 -5.23 10.99 -3.51
N LEU A 153 -6.11 11.97 -3.72
CA LEU A 153 -7.21 11.90 -4.68
C LEU A 153 -6.76 12.08 -6.13
N GLY A 154 -5.59 12.67 -6.36
CA GLY A 154 -5.13 13.02 -7.71
C GLY A 154 -5.92 14.16 -8.37
N SER A 155 -6.70 14.93 -7.60
CA SER A 155 -7.57 15.98 -8.12
C SER A 155 -6.81 17.29 -8.28
N THR A 156 -6.53 17.70 -9.52
CA THR A 156 -5.85 18.97 -9.80
C THR A 156 -6.64 20.17 -9.30
N ALA A 157 -7.97 20.16 -9.41
CA ALA A 157 -8.83 21.22 -8.89
C ALA A 157 -8.74 21.35 -7.36
N ALA A 158 -8.64 20.22 -6.64
CA ALA A 158 -8.43 20.22 -5.20
C ALA A 158 -7.06 20.76 -4.81
N VAL A 159 -6.01 20.40 -5.56
CA VAL A 159 -4.65 20.92 -5.37
C VAL A 159 -4.59 22.42 -5.58
N GLU A 160 -5.19 22.92 -6.66
CA GLU A 160 -5.29 24.37 -6.92
C GLU A 160 -6.03 25.09 -5.78
N PHE A 161 -7.14 24.53 -5.29
CA PHE A 161 -7.83 25.08 -4.12
C PHE A 161 -6.92 25.12 -2.87
N CYS A 162 -6.20 24.04 -2.59
CA CYS A 162 -5.29 23.95 -1.45
C CYS A 162 -4.14 24.96 -1.54
N LEU A 163 -3.61 25.23 -2.74
CA LEU A 163 -2.50 26.16 -2.90
C LEU A 163 -2.97 27.62 -2.98
N ASP A 164 -4.12 27.89 -3.60
CA ASP A 164 -4.53 29.25 -3.97
C ASP A 164 -5.54 29.85 -2.97
N GLN A 165 -6.39 29.03 -2.35
CA GLN A 165 -7.53 29.51 -1.53
C GLN A 165 -7.42 29.12 -0.05
N LEU A 166 -6.95 27.90 0.24
CA LEU A 166 -6.87 27.39 1.61
C LEU A 166 -6.00 28.26 2.55
N PRO A 167 -4.81 28.78 2.17
CA PRO A 167 -4.01 29.62 3.07
C PRO A 167 -4.73 30.91 3.47
N ALA A 168 -5.49 31.51 2.55
CA ALA A 168 -6.29 32.70 2.86
C ALA A 168 -7.46 32.37 3.80
N LEU A 169 -8.14 31.23 3.55
CA LEU A 169 -9.23 30.74 4.40
C LEU A 169 -8.76 30.47 5.83
N LEU A 170 -7.58 29.85 6.00
CA LEU A 170 -6.99 29.57 7.31
C LEU A 170 -6.55 30.84 8.04
N ARG A 171 -6.02 31.85 7.34
CA ARG A 171 -5.68 33.15 7.96
C ARG A 171 -6.89 33.92 8.43
N GLN A 172 -7.99 33.91 7.67
CA GLN A 172 -9.26 34.52 8.10
C GLN A 172 -9.80 33.88 9.38
N GLN A 173 -9.57 32.58 9.58
CA GLN A 173 -9.89 31.87 10.82
C GLN A 173 -8.99 32.30 11.98
N ALA A 174 -7.67 32.35 11.76
CA ALA A 174 -6.70 32.70 12.79
C ALA A 174 -6.84 34.15 13.27
N ALA A 175 -7.22 35.07 12.38
CA ALA A 175 -7.45 36.49 12.69
C ALA A 175 -8.76 36.77 13.44
N ALA A 176 -9.62 35.77 13.64
CA ALA A 176 -10.84 35.90 14.41
C ALA A 176 -10.68 35.50 15.88
N PRO A 177 -10.00 36.31 16.72
CA PRO A 177 -10.36 36.38 18.13
C PRO A 177 -10.56 37.84 18.59
N PHE A 178 -11.74 38.10 19.16
CA PHE A 178 -12.10 39.30 19.94
C PHE A 178 -12.04 40.66 19.24
N GLY A 179 -13.20 41.17 18.81
CA GLY A 179 -13.63 42.55 19.09
C GLY A 179 -12.64 43.72 18.88
N ALA A 180 -11.68 43.62 17.96
CA ALA A 180 -10.82 44.75 17.61
C ALA A 180 -11.24 45.29 16.24
N ALA A 181 -11.97 46.40 16.27
CA ALA A 181 -12.24 47.22 15.11
C ALA A 181 -10.93 47.83 14.58
N GLY A 182 -10.79 47.84 13.25
CA GLY A 182 -10.00 48.84 12.55
C GLY A 182 -8.60 48.42 12.13
N GLY A 183 -8.42 48.22 10.82
CA GLY A 183 -7.10 48.07 10.22
C GLY A 183 -7.12 47.55 8.78
N GLY A 184 -8.05 48.02 7.95
CA GLY A 184 -8.01 47.78 6.50
C GLY A 184 -6.88 48.57 5.85
N GLY A 185 -5.64 48.13 6.05
CA GLY A 185 -4.50 48.53 5.23
C GLY A 185 -4.35 47.56 4.06
N PRO A 186 -3.97 48.03 2.86
CA PRO A 186 -3.60 47.14 1.76
C PRO A 186 -2.42 46.27 2.20
N LEU A 187 -2.54 44.95 2.03
CA LEU A 187 -1.47 44.00 2.34
C LEU A 187 -0.22 44.36 1.51
N PRO A 188 0.96 44.50 2.15
CA PRO A 188 2.21 44.62 1.42
C PRO A 188 2.57 43.29 0.75
N ALA A 189 3.46 43.38 -0.23
CA ALA A 189 4.03 42.29 -1.01
C ALA A 189 4.48 41.09 -0.15
N GLU A 190 4.23 39.89 -0.68
CA GLU A 190 4.80 38.59 -0.30
C GLU A 190 5.07 38.38 1.20
N ASP A 191 4.03 37.99 1.94
CA ASP A 191 4.17 37.51 3.31
C ASP A 191 5.00 36.20 3.32
N PRO A 192 6.23 36.19 3.86
CA PRO A 192 7.10 35.01 3.84
C PRO A 192 6.48 33.82 4.59
N ALA A 193 5.61 34.06 5.59
CA ALA A 193 4.92 32.99 6.29
C ALA A 193 3.85 32.34 5.40
N ALA A 194 3.14 33.13 4.58
CA ALA A 194 2.18 32.62 3.61
C ALA A 194 2.90 31.81 2.52
N GLN A 195 4.06 32.26 2.06
CA GLN A 195 4.87 31.52 1.09
C GLN A 195 5.38 30.19 1.67
N GLN A 196 5.85 30.18 2.92
CA GLN A 196 6.27 28.96 3.58
C GLN A 196 5.12 27.96 3.73
N GLN A 197 3.92 28.42 4.13
CA GLN A 197 2.75 27.55 4.24
C GLN A 197 2.37 26.91 2.90
N VAL A 198 2.45 27.67 1.80
CA VAL A 198 2.21 27.14 0.45
C VAL A 198 3.27 26.10 0.09
N ASN A 199 4.54 26.31 0.44
CA ASN A 199 5.60 25.32 0.23
C ASN A 199 5.35 24.02 1.04
N ASP A 200 4.91 24.16 2.30
CA ASP A 200 4.55 23.02 3.15
C ASP A 200 3.37 22.24 2.57
N PHE A 201 2.38 22.93 1.99
CA PHE A 201 1.27 22.29 1.29
C PHE A 201 1.72 21.56 0.02
N MET A 202 2.60 22.16 -0.80
CA MET A 202 3.13 21.48 -1.98
C MET A 202 3.86 20.19 -1.59
N GLU A 203 4.60 20.19 -0.49
CA GLU A 203 5.28 18.99 0.02
C GLU A 203 4.29 17.88 0.43
N LEU A 204 3.26 18.22 1.21
CA LEU A 204 2.23 17.24 1.61
C LEU A 204 1.49 16.66 0.40
N ILE A 205 1.16 17.51 -0.58
CA ILE A 205 0.51 17.09 -1.83
C ILE A 205 1.46 16.19 -2.64
N ALA A 206 2.74 16.54 -2.73
CA ALA A 206 3.73 15.79 -3.50
C ALA A 206 3.94 14.37 -2.95
N LEU A 207 4.06 14.22 -1.62
CA LEU A 207 4.20 12.92 -0.98
C LEU A 207 2.98 12.02 -1.25
N ALA A 208 1.78 12.53 -0.97
CA ALA A 208 0.54 11.77 -1.16
C ALA A 208 0.27 11.44 -2.63
N ALA A 209 0.55 12.36 -3.55
CA ALA A 209 0.40 12.13 -4.99
C ALA A 209 1.43 11.11 -5.51
N ALA A 210 2.65 11.12 -4.98
CA ALA A 210 3.68 10.15 -5.35
C ALA A 210 3.30 8.73 -4.89
N GLU A 211 2.88 8.59 -3.63
CA GLU A 211 2.44 7.33 -3.03
C GLU A 211 1.27 6.69 -3.79
N GLN A 212 0.31 7.51 -4.21
CA GLN A 212 -0.92 7.07 -4.89
C GLN A 212 -0.82 7.09 -6.43
N GLY A 213 0.35 7.37 -7.00
CA GLY A 213 0.57 7.25 -8.44
C GLY A 213 0.03 8.40 -9.33
N HIS A 214 -0.24 9.59 -8.77
CA HIS A 214 -0.94 10.69 -9.45
C HIS A 214 -0.01 11.64 -10.23
N VAL A 215 0.49 11.19 -11.39
CA VAL A 215 1.40 11.99 -12.25
C VAL A 215 0.85 13.37 -12.63
N ALA A 216 -0.47 13.53 -12.83
CA ALA A 216 -1.06 14.81 -13.21
C ALA A 216 -0.87 15.89 -12.13
N VAL A 217 -0.99 15.51 -10.86
CA VAL A 217 -0.73 16.40 -9.72
C VAL A 217 0.75 16.75 -9.63
N LEU A 218 1.64 15.77 -9.80
CA LEU A 218 3.08 16.01 -9.79
C LEU A 218 3.52 16.96 -10.93
N ARG A 219 2.87 16.88 -12.10
CA ARG A 219 3.06 17.85 -13.20
C ARG A 219 2.61 19.25 -12.85
N LEU A 220 1.46 19.37 -12.20
CA LEU A 220 0.95 20.67 -11.73
C LEU A 220 1.94 21.31 -10.74
N LEU A 221 2.45 20.54 -9.77
CA LEU A 221 3.42 21.02 -8.79
C LEU A 221 4.74 21.46 -9.45
N ARG A 222 5.29 20.66 -10.39
CA ARG A 222 6.48 21.06 -11.16
C ARG A 222 6.24 22.36 -11.92
N GLY A 223 5.06 22.51 -12.54
CA GLY A 223 4.67 23.74 -13.23
C GLY A 223 4.58 24.97 -12.32
N ARG A 224 4.45 24.76 -11.00
CA ARG A 224 4.48 25.81 -9.96
C ARG A 224 5.86 25.99 -9.31
N GLY A 225 6.89 25.36 -9.84
CA GLY A 225 8.27 25.48 -9.37
C GLY A 225 8.62 24.57 -8.19
N PHE A 226 7.80 23.56 -7.89
CA PHE A 226 8.15 22.56 -6.89
C PHE A 226 9.25 21.62 -7.40
N VAL A 227 10.27 21.41 -6.57
CA VAL A 227 11.42 20.55 -6.88
C VAL A 227 11.26 19.22 -6.13
N PHE A 228 11.16 18.11 -6.88
CA PHE A 228 11.09 16.79 -6.27
C PHE A 228 12.48 16.32 -5.81
N ARG A 229 12.47 15.37 -4.87
CA ARG A 229 13.63 14.90 -4.09
C ARG A 229 13.53 13.40 -3.88
N ALA A 230 14.60 12.76 -3.43
CA ALA A 230 14.65 11.32 -3.15
C ALA A 230 13.49 10.77 -2.29
N ARG A 231 12.97 11.55 -1.32
CA ARG A 231 11.81 11.13 -0.51
C ARG A 231 10.52 10.94 -1.31
N HIS A 232 10.34 11.68 -2.41
CA HIS A 232 9.18 11.54 -3.29
C HIS A 232 9.30 10.26 -4.14
N VAL A 233 10.53 9.91 -4.55
CA VAL A 233 10.82 8.62 -5.19
C VAL A 233 10.53 7.46 -4.23
N ARG A 234 10.93 7.60 -2.95
CA ARG A 234 10.60 6.63 -1.91
C ARG A 234 9.09 6.47 -1.72
N ALA A 235 8.35 7.58 -1.62
CA ALA A 235 6.89 7.55 -1.48
C ALA A 235 6.24 6.77 -2.63
N ALA A 236 6.66 6.99 -3.88
CA ALA A 236 6.18 6.23 -5.03
C ALA A 236 6.44 4.71 -4.96
N LEU A 237 7.41 4.29 -4.13
CA LEU A 237 7.77 2.90 -3.90
C LEU A 237 7.08 2.29 -2.68
N GLU A 238 6.36 3.03 -1.82
CA GLU A 238 5.74 2.46 -0.61
C GLU A 238 4.54 1.56 -0.96
N GLU A 239 3.47 2.14 -1.51
CA GLU A 239 2.24 1.45 -1.93
C GLU A 239 2.30 1.05 -3.41
N TRP A 240 3.09 0.01 -3.73
CA TRP A 240 3.33 -0.33 -5.13
C TRP A 240 2.12 -0.93 -5.84
N ALA A 241 1.48 -0.11 -6.66
CA ALA A 241 0.57 -0.52 -7.73
C ALA A 241 1.25 -0.39 -9.09
N GLN A 242 0.74 -1.07 -10.13
CA GLN A 242 1.24 -0.90 -11.51
C GLN A 242 1.21 0.57 -11.98
N GLU A 243 0.30 1.35 -11.42
CA GLU A 243 0.13 2.79 -11.67
C GLU A 243 1.35 3.61 -11.20
N ASN A 244 2.13 3.11 -10.24
CA ASN A 244 3.29 3.80 -9.68
C ASN A 244 4.53 3.76 -10.59
N VAL A 245 4.57 2.88 -11.59
CA VAL A 245 5.68 2.86 -12.58
C VAL A 245 5.74 4.18 -13.35
N ALA A 246 4.58 4.72 -13.76
CA ALA A 246 4.51 6.00 -14.46
C ALA A 246 4.97 7.16 -13.57
N THR A 247 4.67 7.09 -12.28
CA THR A 247 5.08 8.06 -11.27
C THR A 247 6.56 8.00 -10.99
N LEU A 248 7.13 6.80 -10.82
CA LEU A 248 8.57 6.60 -10.68
C LEU A 248 9.31 7.17 -11.90
N ARG A 249 8.88 6.83 -13.12
CA ARG A 249 9.46 7.39 -14.35
C ARG A 249 9.41 8.92 -14.37
N TYR A 250 8.26 9.50 -14.02
CA TYR A 250 8.09 10.95 -14.02
C TYR A 250 9.02 11.66 -13.02
N LEU A 251 9.17 11.10 -11.81
CA LEU A 251 10.05 11.64 -10.78
C LEU A 251 11.54 11.49 -11.15
N LEU A 252 11.92 10.42 -11.84
CA LEU A 252 13.27 10.22 -12.37
C LEU A 252 13.59 11.07 -13.62
N LEU A 253 12.67 11.92 -14.09
CA LEU A 253 12.98 12.97 -15.08
C LEU A 253 13.65 14.20 -14.45
N GLU A 254 13.67 14.31 -13.12
CA GLU A 254 14.31 15.44 -12.44
C GLU A 254 15.84 15.43 -12.61
N ASP A 255 16.44 16.61 -12.45
CA ASP A 255 17.90 16.73 -12.41
C ASP A 255 18.44 15.89 -11.22
N PRO A 256 19.42 14.99 -11.45
CA PRO A 256 20.09 14.25 -10.40
C PRO A 256 20.59 15.13 -9.23
N ALA A 257 21.03 16.36 -9.52
CA ALA A 257 21.48 17.32 -8.52
C ALA A 257 20.32 17.81 -7.62
N ASP A 258 19.12 17.95 -8.17
CA ASP A 258 17.93 18.35 -7.44
C ASP A 258 17.38 17.20 -6.60
N LEU A 259 17.42 15.97 -7.14
CA LEU A 259 17.07 14.76 -6.40
C LEU A 259 17.98 14.51 -5.19
N ALA A 260 19.25 14.93 -5.28
CA ALA A 260 20.26 14.82 -4.23
C ALA A 260 20.20 15.94 -3.17
N GLN A 261 19.50 17.05 -3.43
CA GLN A 261 19.41 18.19 -2.50
C GLN A 261 18.22 18.07 -1.53
N GLY A 262 18.49 18.04 -0.21
CA GLY A 262 17.45 18.18 0.83
C GLY A 262 17.85 17.75 2.24
N ASP A 263 17.21 18.37 3.25
CA ASP A 263 17.44 18.24 4.71
C ASP A 263 17.08 16.87 5.34
N GLY A 264 17.20 15.79 4.57
CA GLY A 264 17.08 14.40 5.05
C GLY A 264 17.92 13.41 4.25
N ALA A 265 18.87 13.90 3.45
CA ALA A 265 19.62 13.14 2.45
C ALA A 265 21.14 13.32 2.59
N ALA A 266 21.69 13.12 3.79
CA ALA A 266 23.10 12.75 3.90
C ALA A 266 23.39 11.34 3.35
N ALA A 267 22.37 10.55 2.97
CA ALA A 267 22.43 9.53 1.94
C ALA A 267 21.01 8.97 1.75
N ALA A 268 20.26 9.42 0.75
CA ALA A 268 19.28 8.49 0.19
C ALA A 268 20.12 7.33 -0.35
N ASP A 269 20.08 6.17 0.31
CA ASP A 269 20.75 5.00 -0.22
C ASP A 269 20.03 4.62 -1.51
N TRP A 270 20.54 5.14 -2.63
CA TRP A 270 20.02 4.85 -3.96
C TRP A 270 20.04 3.34 -4.23
N SER A 271 20.90 2.58 -3.56
CA SER A 271 20.90 1.11 -3.61
C SER A 271 19.69 0.50 -2.91
N THR A 272 19.18 1.11 -1.83
CA THR A 272 17.91 0.72 -1.21
C THR A 272 16.75 1.05 -2.14
N LEU A 273 16.70 2.26 -2.72
CA LEU A 273 15.63 2.61 -3.68
C LEU A 273 15.67 1.75 -4.94
N PHE A 274 16.87 1.42 -5.45
CA PHE A 274 17.05 0.47 -6.54
C PHE A 274 16.56 -0.91 -6.17
N ARG A 275 16.90 -1.42 -4.97
CA ARG A 275 16.41 -2.70 -4.47
C ARG A 275 14.89 -2.73 -4.46
N ASP A 276 14.27 -1.72 -3.86
CA ASP A 276 12.81 -1.65 -3.75
C ASP A 276 12.16 -1.57 -5.13
N ALA A 277 12.70 -0.74 -6.03
CA ALA A 277 12.23 -0.63 -7.41
C ALA A 277 12.38 -1.95 -8.19
N ALA A 278 13.53 -2.60 -8.09
CA ALA A 278 13.82 -3.87 -8.77
C ALA A 278 12.91 -5.00 -8.24
N PHE A 279 12.80 -5.13 -6.93
CA PHE A 279 11.93 -6.10 -6.26
C PHE A 279 10.47 -5.93 -6.68
N LYS A 280 10.02 -4.69 -6.81
CA LYS A 280 8.65 -4.34 -7.23
C LYS A 280 8.44 -4.44 -8.76
N GLY A 281 9.48 -4.69 -9.54
CA GLY A 281 9.38 -4.87 -10.99
C GLY A 281 9.32 -3.56 -11.78
N ALA A 282 10.06 -2.54 -11.34
CA ALA A 282 10.30 -1.36 -12.14
C ALA A 282 10.92 -1.71 -13.50
N ASP A 283 10.60 -0.91 -14.51
CA ASP A 283 11.08 -1.14 -15.87
C ASP A 283 12.58 -0.83 -16.01
N LEU A 284 13.20 -1.43 -17.01
CA LEU A 284 14.63 -1.28 -17.27
C LEU A 284 15.10 0.19 -17.35
N PRO A 285 14.40 1.11 -18.06
CA PRO A 285 14.75 2.54 -18.04
C PRO A 285 14.87 3.15 -16.64
N ALA A 286 13.95 2.83 -15.71
CA ALA A 286 14.01 3.34 -14.34
C ALA A 286 15.20 2.76 -13.58
N LEU A 287 15.44 1.45 -13.68
CA LEU A 287 16.59 0.79 -13.05
C LEU A 287 17.93 1.34 -13.58
N ARG A 288 18.01 1.58 -14.89
CA ARG A 288 19.18 2.21 -15.53
C ARG A 288 19.43 3.61 -15.00
N HIS A 289 18.39 4.43 -14.88
CA HIS A 289 18.53 5.78 -14.36
C HIS A 289 19.06 5.76 -12.91
N LEU A 290 18.48 4.91 -12.05
CA LEU A 290 18.93 4.77 -10.66
C LEU A 290 20.41 4.34 -10.56
N HIS A 291 20.85 3.41 -11.42
CA HIS A 291 22.23 2.94 -11.42
C HIS A 291 23.21 3.95 -12.07
N GLU A 292 22.94 4.34 -13.32
CA GLU A 292 23.86 5.10 -14.16
C GLU A 292 23.93 6.59 -13.76
N GLN A 293 22.82 7.19 -13.34
CA GLN A 293 22.77 8.62 -13.00
C GLN A 293 22.89 8.88 -11.49
N LEU A 294 22.35 7.98 -10.66
CA LEU A 294 22.31 8.17 -9.20
C LEU A 294 23.28 7.26 -8.44
N GLY A 295 24.02 6.40 -9.13
CA GLY A 295 25.07 5.57 -8.54
C GLY A 295 24.58 4.43 -7.65
N ALA A 296 23.33 3.98 -7.82
CA ALA A 296 22.80 2.85 -7.07
C ALA A 296 23.58 1.55 -7.35
N ALA A 297 23.85 0.76 -6.31
CA ALA A 297 24.44 -0.57 -6.48
C ALA A 297 23.39 -1.56 -7.02
N ILE A 298 23.78 -2.36 -8.01
CA ILE A 298 22.93 -3.43 -8.56
C ILE A 298 22.98 -4.63 -7.62
N LYS A 299 21.81 -5.09 -7.16
CA LYS A 299 21.65 -6.36 -6.45
C LYS A 299 20.87 -7.34 -7.31
N LEU A 300 21.56 -8.33 -7.88
CA LEU A 300 21.02 -9.20 -8.93
C LEU A 300 19.75 -9.96 -8.50
N VAL A 301 19.68 -10.44 -7.25
CA VAL A 301 18.49 -11.16 -6.75
C VAL A 301 17.22 -10.31 -6.81
N GLU A 302 17.32 -9.00 -6.58
CA GLU A 302 16.15 -8.10 -6.59
C GLU A 302 15.63 -7.89 -8.02
N VAL A 303 16.56 -7.80 -8.99
CA VAL A 303 16.23 -7.77 -10.42
C VAL A 303 15.61 -9.09 -10.87
N ALA A 304 16.06 -10.22 -10.32
CA ALA A 304 15.48 -11.52 -10.62
C ALA A 304 14.08 -11.73 -10.02
N ILE A 305 13.80 -11.12 -8.87
CA ILE A 305 12.49 -11.21 -8.23
C ILE A 305 11.45 -10.45 -9.05
N GLY A 306 11.64 -9.14 -9.30
CA GLY A 306 10.60 -8.33 -9.95
C GLY A 306 10.80 -8.10 -11.46
N GLY A 307 12.00 -8.30 -11.99
CA GLY A 307 12.36 -7.94 -13.36
C GLY A 307 12.18 -9.07 -14.39
N GLY A 308 12.32 -8.71 -15.67
CA GLY A 308 12.33 -9.66 -16.79
C GLY A 308 13.73 -10.05 -17.26
N GLU A 309 13.80 -10.95 -18.24
CA GLU A 309 15.07 -11.41 -18.83
C GLU A 309 15.92 -10.24 -19.37
N GLU A 310 15.29 -9.21 -19.94
CA GLU A 310 15.99 -8.01 -20.43
C GLU A 310 16.68 -7.24 -19.29
N ALA A 311 16.01 -7.08 -18.15
CA ALA A 311 16.57 -6.41 -16.98
C ALA A 311 17.73 -7.23 -16.38
N LEU A 312 17.63 -8.55 -16.37
CA LEU A 312 18.69 -9.45 -15.94
C LEU A 312 19.93 -9.38 -16.85
N SER A 313 19.71 -9.45 -18.18
CA SER A 313 20.80 -9.31 -19.15
C SER A 313 21.53 -7.98 -19.00
N TRP A 314 20.80 -6.88 -18.81
CA TRP A 314 21.40 -5.58 -18.53
C TRP A 314 22.17 -5.58 -17.20
N ALA A 315 21.57 -6.09 -16.11
CA ALA A 315 22.17 -6.07 -14.79
C ALA A 315 23.51 -6.83 -14.75
N VAL A 316 23.57 -8.01 -15.39
CA VAL A 316 24.82 -8.78 -15.52
C VAL A 316 25.85 -8.02 -16.33
N ALA A 317 25.49 -7.46 -17.49
CA ALA A 317 26.41 -6.69 -18.32
C ALA A 317 26.96 -5.45 -17.59
N ALA A 318 26.12 -4.75 -16.82
CA ALA A 318 26.53 -3.60 -16.02
C ALA A 318 27.50 -3.98 -14.89
N LEU A 319 27.23 -5.09 -14.20
CA LEU A 319 28.12 -5.64 -13.18
C LEU A 319 29.48 -6.08 -13.76
N GLU A 320 29.48 -6.76 -14.91
CA GLU A 320 30.69 -7.15 -15.63
C GLU A 320 31.52 -5.93 -16.08
N ALA A 321 30.86 -4.90 -16.62
CA ALA A 321 31.51 -3.64 -17.02
C ALA A 321 32.16 -2.91 -15.82
N ALA A 322 31.58 -3.05 -14.63
CA ALA A 322 32.15 -2.55 -13.37
C ALA A 322 33.25 -3.46 -12.78
N GLY A 323 33.61 -4.57 -13.45
CA GLY A 323 34.58 -5.54 -12.96
C GLY A 323 34.07 -6.44 -11.83
N GLN A 324 32.76 -6.52 -11.64
CA GLN A 324 32.06 -7.26 -10.58
C GLN A 324 31.21 -8.38 -11.16
N ALA A 325 31.81 -9.26 -11.98
CA ALA A 325 31.09 -10.39 -12.58
C ALA A 325 30.29 -11.16 -11.52
N PRO A 326 28.97 -11.35 -11.71
CA PRO A 326 28.11 -11.88 -10.66
C PRO A 326 28.45 -13.34 -10.37
N ALA A 327 28.54 -13.67 -9.08
CA ALA A 327 28.59 -15.06 -8.63
C ALA A 327 27.18 -15.69 -8.70
N PRO A 328 27.09 -17.04 -8.74
CA PRO A 328 25.82 -17.73 -8.59
C PRO A 328 25.12 -17.30 -7.29
N LEU A 329 23.80 -17.14 -7.36
CA LEU A 329 22.99 -16.79 -6.19
C LEU A 329 23.08 -17.89 -5.12
N SER A 330 22.98 -17.47 -3.86
CA SER A 330 22.81 -18.41 -2.75
C SER A 330 21.47 -19.15 -2.84
N CYS A 331 21.35 -20.27 -2.11
CA CYS A 331 20.08 -21.02 -2.06
C CYS A 331 18.93 -20.18 -1.49
N ASP A 332 19.19 -19.26 -0.54
CA ASP A 332 18.20 -18.33 0.03
C ASP A 332 17.73 -17.30 -1.00
N GLU A 333 18.67 -16.69 -1.72
CA GLU A 333 18.38 -15.71 -2.77
C GLU A 333 17.61 -16.35 -3.91
N PHE A 334 18.06 -17.52 -4.38
CA PHE A 334 17.37 -18.23 -5.45
C PHE A 334 15.99 -18.75 -5.01
N GLY A 335 15.86 -19.20 -3.75
CA GLY A 335 14.56 -19.55 -3.17
C GLY A 335 13.58 -18.37 -3.19
N SER A 336 14.07 -17.15 -2.91
CA SER A 336 13.26 -15.93 -2.98
C SER A 336 12.76 -15.64 -4.41
N VAL A 337 13.57 -15.93 -5.43
CA VAL A 337 13.15 -15.83 -6.85
C VAL A 337 12.03 -16.83 -7.17
N LEU A 338 12.16 -18.08 -6.72
CA LEU A 338 11.10 -19.09 -6.94
C LEU A 338 9.80 -18.71 -6.23
N SER A 339 9.87 -18.30 -4.96
CA SER A 339 8.70 -17.89 -4.19
C SER A 339 8.05 -16.59 -4.69
N SER A 340 8.70 -15.85 -5.59
CA SER A 340 8.13 -14.68 -6.29
C SER A 340 7.33 -15.03 -7.53
N ASP A 341 7.20 -16.33 -7.87
CA ASP A 341 6.56 -16.86 -9.08
C ASP A 341 7.20 -16.37 -10.40
N ASN A 342 8.41 -15.79 -10.37
CA ASN A 342 9.15 -15.35 -11.54
C ASN A 342 9.98 -16.50 -12.16
N TRP A 343 9.28 -17.52 -12.66
CA TRP A 343 9.89 -18.73 -13.22
C TRP A 343 10.78 -18.46 -14.45
N ALA A 344 10.43 -17.43 -15.24
CA ALA A 344 11.24 -17.02 -16.39
C ALA A 344 12.62 -16.50 -15.95
N ALA A 345 12.68 -15.68 -14.90
CA ALA A 345 13.94 -15.25 -14.31
C ALA A 345 14.74 -16.44 -13.74
N ALA A 346 14.08 -17.37 -13.06
CA ALA A 346 14.73 -18.58 -12.54
C ALA A 346 15.36 -19.43 -13.66
N ASP A 347 14.63 -19.68 -14.75
CA ASP A 347 15.14 -20.42 -15.91
C ASP A 347 16.27 -19.68 -16.63
N TRP A 348 16.17 -18.35 -16.72
CA TRP A 348 17.24 -17.50 -17.26
C TRP A 348 18.52 -17.63 -16.42
N LEU A 349 18.43 -17.55 -15.09
CA LEU A 349 19.58 -17.68 -14.18
C LEU A 349 20.24 -19.05 -14.30
N VAL A 350 19.47 -20.13 -14.45
CA VAL A 350 20.01 -21.49 -14.69
C VAL A 350 20.79 -21.55 -16.00
N ARG A 351 20.21 -21.01 -17.09
CA ARG A 351 20.86 -21.02 -18.42
C ARG A 351 22.20 -20.27 -18.43
N HIS A 352 22.34 -19.25 -17.59
CA HIS A 352 23.55 -18.43 -17.48
C HIS A 352 24.50 -18.88 -16.36
N GLY A 353 24.22 -20.01 -15.68
CA GLY A 353 25.09 -20.53 -14.63
C GLY A 353 25.11 -19.68 -13.36
N LEU A 354 24.07 -18.86 -13.14
CA LEU A 354 23.92 -17.96 -11.99
C LEU A 354 22.96 -18.52 -10.92
N ALA A 355 22.46 -19.73 -11.12
CA ALA A 355 21.66 -20.46 -10.14
C ALA A 355 22.53 -21.42 -9.30
N PRO A 356 22.18 -21.69 -8.04
CA PRO A 356 22.81 -22.75 -7.26
C PRO A 356 22.54 -24.13 -7.89
N ALA A 357 23.36 -25.11 -7.55
CA ALA A 357 23.16 -26.49 -8.02
C ALA A 357 21.80 -27.02 -7.52
N LYS A 358 21.02 -27.66 -8.41
CA LYS A 358 19.68 -28.21 -8.05
C LYS A 358 19.72 -29.12 -6.82
N GLN A 359 20.78 -29.89 -6.67
CA GLN A 359 20.99 -30.80 -5.54
C GLN A 359 21.15 -30.04 -4.21
N GLU A 360 21.87 -28.92 -4.22
CA GLU A 360 22.09 -28.08 -3.05
C GLU A 360 20.81 -27.34 -2.67
N LEU A 361 20.15 -26.75 -3.66
CA LEU A 361 18.86 -26.07 -3.50
C LEU A 361 17.78 -27.00 -2.93
N LEU A 362 17.70 -28.25 -3.43
CA LEU A 362 16.76 -29.24 -2.91
C LEU A 362 17.03 -29.60 -1.45
N ARG A 363 18.31 -29.82 -1.07
CA ARG A 363 18.68 -30.08 0.33
C ARG A 363 18.31 -28.89 1.22
N HIS A 364 18.59 -27.68 0.75
CA HIS A 364 18.30 -26.43 1.46
C HIS A 364 16.80 -26.28 1.71
N MET A 365 15.97 -26.34 0.67
CA MET A 365 14.51 -26.25 0.78
C MET A 365 13.92 -27.30 1.74
N LEU A 366 14.39 -28.55 1.66
CA LEU A 366 13.88 -29.62 2.52
C LEU A 366 14.38 -29.54 3.98
N SER A 367 15.38 -28.71 4.25
CA SER A 367 15.87 -28.39 5.59
C SER A 367 15.18 -27.16 6.19
N GLU A 368 14.74 -26.24 5.33
CA GLU A 368 14.00 -25.03 5.66
C GLU A 368 12.60 -25.34 6.20
N LYS A 369 12.06 -24.46 7.06
CA LYS A 369 10.73 -24.67 7.64
C LYS A 369 9.60 -24.43 6.63
N TYR A 370 9.84 -23.80 5.47
CA TYR A 370 8.76 -23.25 4.64
C TYR A 370 8.87 -23.56 3.13
N ALA A 371 9.39 -24.73 2.73
CA ALA A 371 9.43 -25.08 1.31
C ALA A 371 8.04 -25.19 0.67
N LEU A 372 7.73 -24.31 -0.27
CA LEU A 372 6.48 -24.34 -1.02
C LEU A 372 6.49 -25.48 -2.06
N ILE A 373 5.33 -26.12 -2.25
CA ILE A 373 5.19 -27.23 -3.21
C ILE A 373 5.49 -26.79 -4.67
N PRO A 374 5.09 -25.60 -5.15
CA PRO A 374 5.48 -25.11 -6.47
C PRO A 374 7.00 -25.03 -6.69
N ASP A 375 7.75 -24.51 -5.72
CA ASP A 375 9.21 -24.37 -5.79
C ASP A 375 9.87 -25.76 -5.93
N LEU A 376 9.37 -26.74 -5.17
CA LEU A 376 9.81 -28.14 -5.28
C LEU A 376 9.44 -28.78 -6.62
N GLN A 377 8.27 -28.47 -7.17
CA GLN A 377 7.86 -28.92 -8.51
C GLN A 377 8.82 -28.42 -9.58
N TRP A 378 9.22 -27.15 -9.48
CA TRP A 378 10.19 -26.54 -10.39
C TRP A 378 11.57 -27.22 -10.26
N VAL A 379 12.10 -27.39 -9.05
CA VAL A 379 13.44 -27.99 -8.84
C VAL A 379 13.51 -29.44 -9.32
N VAL A 380 12.45 -30.22 -9.10
CA VAL A 380 12.35 -31.63 -9.51
C VAL A 380 12.06 -31.78 -11.01
N GLY A 381 11.77 -30.69 -11.73
CA GLY A 381 11.64 -30.69 -13.18
C GLY A 381 10.25 -31.04 -13.71
N LYS A 382 9.18 -30.83 -12.92
CA LYS A 382 7.81 -30.79 -13.44
C LYS A 382 7.31 -29.34 -13.44
N GLY A 383 7.77 -28.55 -14.41
CA GLY A 383 7.12 -27.27 -14.71
C GLY A 383 5.65 -27.52 -15.10
N GLN A 384 4.75 -26.64 -14.67
CA GLN A 384 3.31 -26.78 -14.93
C GLN A 384 2.95 -26.76 -16.44
N ASP A 385 3.85 -26.29 -17.31
CA ASP A 385 3.60 -26.08 -18.75
C ASP A 385 4.56 -26.81 -19.71
N GLY A 386 5.26 -27.85 -19.28
CA GLY A 386 6.02 -28.71 -20.21
C GLY A 386 7.24 -28.07 -20.89
N VAL A 387 7.66 -26.86 -20.48
CA VAL A 387 8.98 -26.33 -20.82
C VAL A 387 10.02 -27.17 -20.07
N GLN A 388 10.79 -27.94 -20.83
CA GLN A 388 11.81 -28.84 -20.30
C GLN A 388 12.91 -28.04 -19.57
N ALA A 389 12.84 -28.01 -18.24
CA ALA A 389 13.93 -27.52 -17.42
C ALA A 389 15.17 -28.42 -17.62
N SER A 390 16.25 -27.81 -18.11
CA SER A 390 17.46 -28.46 -18.63
C SER A 390 18.26 -29.35 -17.65
N ALA A 391 18.84 -30.41 -18.23
CA ALA A 391 20.01 -31.28 -17.96
C ALA A 391 20.45 -31.76 -16.56
N GLN A 392 20.15 -31.09 -15.44
CA GLN A 392 20.63 -31.56 -14.13
C GLN A 392 19.61 -32.45 -13.44
N HIS A 393 19.89 -33.76 -13.41
CA HIS A 393 19.10 -34.74 -12.66
C HIS A 393 19.44 -34.65 -11.17
N VAL A 394 18.41 -34.54 -10.34
CA VAL A 394 18.55 -34.62 -8.87
C VAL A 394 18.96 -36.06 -8.52
N GLN A 395 20.00 -36.20 -7.69
CA GLN A 395 20.36 -37.49 -7.11
C GLN A 395 19.59 -37.69 -5.80
N TRP A 396 18.66 -38.63 -5.81
CA TRP A 396 17.91 -38.96 -4.60
C TRP A 396 18.78 -39.73 -3.61
N THR A 397 18.65 -39.37 -2.33
CA THR A 397 19.29 -40.06 -1.22
C THR A 397 18.26 -40.46 -0.17
N ALA A 398 18.62 -41.37 0.73
CA ALA A 398 17.75 -41.76 1.83
C ALA A 398 17.39 -40.57 2.73
N GLU A 399 18.31 -39.62 2.94
CA GLU A 399 18.10 -38.40 3.72
C GLU A 399 17.08 -37.47 3.06
N LEU A 400 17.20 -37.26 1.74
CA LEU A 400 16.26 -36.45 0.96
C LEU A 400 14.86 -37.06 0.97
N ARG A 401 14.76 -38.38 0.81
CA ARG A 401 13.49 -39.12 0.94
C ARG A 401 12.89 -38.92 2.33
N ALA A 402 13.69 -39.07 3.39
CA ALA A 402 13.20 -38.88 4.75
C ALA A 402 12.71 -37.44 4.98
N ALA A 403 13.37 -36.45 4.39
CA ALA A 403 12.93 -35.05 4.44
C ALA A 403 11.60 -34.82 3.70
N LEU A 404 11.43 -35.39 2.50
CA LEU A 404 10.16 -35.35 1.76
C LEU A 404 9.00 -35.99 2.54
N VAL A 405 9.25 -37.12 3.23
CA VAL A 405 8.23 -37.76 4.09
C VAL A 405 7.84 -36.87 5.26
N ARG A 406 8.81 -36.21 5.91
CA ARG A 406 8.51 -35.23 6.98
C ARG A 406 7.68 -34.06 6.46
N MET A 407 8.03 -33.57 5.28
CA MET A 407 7.29 -32.50 4.60
C MET A 407 5.85 -32.94 4.28
N GLN A 408 5.65 -34.13 3.71
CA GLN A 408 4.33 -34.69 3.42
C GLN A 408 3.45 -34.76 4.68
N HIS A 409 4.01 -35.21 5.80
CA HIS A 409 3.29 -35.25 7.07
C HIS A 409 2.92 -33.85 7.58
N LYS A 410 3.81 -32.86 7.43
CA LYS A 410 3.55 -31.46 7.81
C LYS A 410 2.42 -30.85 6.98
N TYR A 411 2.43 -31.02 5.66
CA TYR A 411 1.40 -30.49 4.76
C TYR A 411 0.08 -31.28 4.80
N GLY A 412 0.05 -32.45 5.44
CA GLY A 412 -1.20 -33.10 5.82
C GLY A 412 -2.01 -32.31 6.85
N ILE A 413 -1.35 -31.41 7.61
CA ILE A 413 -1.93 -30.62 8.71
C ILE A 413 -2.29 -29.18 8.27
N VAL A 414 -1.63 -28.67 7.23
CA VAL A 414 -1.78 -27.28 6.71
C VAL A 414 -2.75 -27.24 5.52
N SER A 415 -3.38 -26.09 5.25
CA SER A 415 -4.38 -25.86 4.19
C SER A 415 -3.81 -25.86 2.75
N GLU A 416 -3.11 -26.90 2.34
CA GLU A 416 -2.70 -27.09 0.93
C GLU A 416 -3.81 -27.72 0.08
N THR A 417 -3.76 -27.44 -1.22
CA THR A 417 -4.74 -28.00 -2.17
C THR A 417 -4.60 -29.53 -2.28
N PRO A 418 -5.72 -30.27 -2.47
CA PRO A 418 -5.67 -31.73 -2.63
C PRO A 418 -4.72 -32.20 -3.74
N CYS A 419 -4.66 -31.48 -4.87
CA CYS A 419 -3.79 -31.82 -6.00
C CYS A 419 -2.30 -31.72 -5.64
N ARG A 420 -1.89 -30.69 -4.89
CA ARG A 420 -0.49 -30.51 -4.43
C ARG A 420 -0.08 -31.60 -3.44
N ARG A 421 -0.97 -32.01 -2.54
CA ARG A 421 -0.72 -33.13 -1.61
C ARG A 421 -0.58 -34.47 -2.32
N GLN A 422 -1.42 -34.71 -3.33
CA GLN A 422 -1.33 -35.92 -4.16
C GLN A 422 0.00 -35.96 -4.92
N TRP A 423 0.41 -34.86 -5.55
CA TRP A 423 1.68 -34.78 -6.26
C TRP A 423 2.88 -35.10 -5.33
N LEU A 424 2.90 -34.55 -4.12
CA LEU A 424 3.97 -34.82 -3.15
C LEU A 424 4.01 -36.30 -2.74
N ALA A 425 2.84 -36.94 -2.57
CA ALA A 425 2.75 -38.37 -2.28
C ALA A 425 3.29 -39.24 -3.43
N GLU A 426 2.95 -38.88 -4.67
CA GLU A 426 3.45 -39.55 -5.88
C GLU A 426 4.97 -39.40 -6.00
N LEU A 427 5.51 -38.21 -5.71
CA LEU A 427 6.96 -37.96 -5.71
C LEU A 427 7.67 -38.85 -4.67
N VAL A 428 7.18 -38.90 -3.42
CA VAL A 428 7.75 -39.77 -2.38
C VAL A 428 7.73 -41.24 -2.81
N GLY A 429 6.65 -41.68 -3.47
CA GLY A 429 6.53 -43.02 -4.04
C GLY A 429 7.60 -43.29 -5.10
N ALA A 430 7.72 -42.39 -6.09
CA ALA A 430 8.70 -42.51 -7.17
C ALA A 430 10.15 -42.57 -6.65
N VAL A 431 10.50 -41.68 -5.72
CA VAL A 431 11.83 -41.65 -5.08
C VAL A 431 12.12 -42.94 -4.31
N THR A 432 11.11 -43.53 -3.68
CA THR A 432 11.27 -44.80 -2.96
C THR A 432 11.60 -45.95 -3.92
N VAL A 433 10.95 -46.00 -5.08
CA VAL A 433 11.20 -47.02 -6.11
C VAL A 433 12.61 -46.84 -6.70
N GLU A 434 13.01 -45.61 -6.99
CA GLU A 434 14.33 -45.31 -7.55
C GLU A 434 15.47 -45.71 -6.60
N LEU A 435 15.35 -45.39 -5.30
CA LEU A 435 16.32 -45.79 -4.28
C LEU A 435 16.39 -47.32 -4.08
N ALA A 436 15.28 -48.03 -4.26
CA ALA A 436 15.25 -49.49 -4.18
C ALA A 436 15.95 -50.14 -5.39
N ALA A 437 15.80 -49.54 -6.59
CA ALA A 437 16.43 -50.02 -7.81
C ALA A 437 17.97 -49.86 -7.79
N THR A 438 18.49 -48.78 -7.19
CA THR A 438 19.93 -48.53 -7.08
C THR A 438 20.63 -49.40 -6.02
N ALA A 439 19.89 -49.86 -5.01
CA ALA A 439 20.41 -50.79 -3.99
C ALA A 439 20.50 -52.26 -4.47
N GLY A 440 19.85 -52.62 -5.59
CA GLY A 440 19.69 -53.99 -6.07
C GLY A 440 20.68 -54.46 -7.16
N GLY A 441 21.91 -53.91 -7.22
CA GLY A 441 22.90 -54.27 -8.24
C GLY A 441 23.15 -55.80 -8.38
N PRO A 442 23.50 -56.30 -9.59
CA PRO A 442 23.50 -57.74 -9.89
C PRO A 442 24.47 -58.53 -9.01
N PRO A 443 24.15 -59.80 -8.69
CA PRO A 443 25.01 -60.63 -7.85
C PRO A 443 26.38 -60.79 -8.52
N ARG A 444 27.46 -60.55 -7.76
CA ARG A 444 28.83 -60.88 -8.17
C ARG A 444 28.89 -62.38 -8.46
N ALA A 445 28.88 -62.74 -9.74
CA ALA A 445 29.25 -64.08 -10.17
C ALA A 445 30.75 -64.26 -9.93
N GLY A 446 31.09 -65.20 -9.05
CA GLY A 446 32.47 -65.69 -8.93
C GLY A 446 32.97 -65.79 -7.50
N GLN A 447 32.62 -66.88 -6.83
CA GLN A 447 33.59 -67.73 -6.13
C GLN A 447 32.89 -69.06 -5.77
N GLN A 448 32.96 -70.01 -6.69
CA GLN A 448 33.12 -71.41 -6.32
C GLN A 448 34.62 -71.68 -6.29
N GLY A 449 35.07 -72.16 -5.13
CA GLY A 449 36.40 -72.68 -4.84
C GLY A 449 36.29 -73.45 -3.54
#